data_AF-A0AAE9E961-F1
#
_entry.id   AF-A0AAE9E961-F1
#
_cell.length_a   1.000
_cell.length_b   1.000
_cell.length_c   1.000
_cell.angle_alpha   90.00
_cell.angle_beta   90.00
_cell.angle_gamma   90.00
#
_symmetry.space_group_name_H-M   'P 1'
#
loop_
_entity.id
_entity.type
_entity.pdbx_description
1 polymer ?
#
loop_
_entity_poly.entity_id
_entity_poly.type
_entity_poly.pdbx_seq_one_letter_code
_entity_poly.pdbx_strand_id
1 'polypeptide(L)'
;MSYRLLIPILIIFLIEANASDTEYKFVVVEGEPVTLNASESVQVASFDECTDKCEQKTECVLAYQSNSSDPCYLFDWNSITQIIKNEAGGNGTTAFKVYTDQPACELNSAYLLNGKTYPLHPNDTAQNLWRIDTAEDGWTITYIDTKPSENLICGNFTHNRPYKDGCDPKCLITMVQLLAVPGPLTDISYDDNMTTWNECLYHCHRTPSCLVVYFNPELTPMCRTFTGERIFFLNRTEASEMGGQHLALKLPLSNKSCSYTTEELLNDKYYYPNNRILQFFDRTFFRIRTTPKYYKISIYQDETVAHNPRGPGCEMNYQISVMYNVDKDRKHLPDPNPILCNRIKKAPGITADAAREICNEWDGELATERFFGYFNPCTVTAAQLLCDANESYGWQYGISCAPGTPRMWVGVRKNNVTQQFQWARPDWASTTNSKIYTCKYLRAKEDPGGPWFMNKVEYTWAPGQPDNSPGNDCGYVQIEKDITNWPGYGLYSSKCDVGGTHGFVCQTLRQMDKGIPKFMDILNEYGQDPAKIQQHPYKIQTKYDPGYGP
;
A
#
# COMPACT_ATOMS: atom_id res chain seq x y z
N MET A 1 -9.97 69.05 27.73
CA MET A 1 -9.91 67.68 28.26
C MET A 1 -9.98 66.74 27.07
N SER A 2 -8.82 66.25 26.64
CA SER A 2 -8.63 65.52 25.39
C SER A 2 -7.86 64.26 25.73
N TYR A 3 -8.51 63.10 25.66
CA TYR A 3 -7.85 61.82 25.90
C TYR A 3 -7.19 61.31 24.62
N ARG A 4 -5.89 61.06 24.73
CA ARG A 4 -4.99 60.49 23.73
C ARG A 4 -5.26 58.99 23.60
N LEU A 5 -5.46 58.53 22.36
CA LEU A 5 -5.37 57.12 21.98
C LEU A 5 -3.97 56.86 21.43
N LEU A 6 -3.26 55.91 22.04
CA LEU A 6 -1.93 55.44 21.67
C LEU A 6 -1.99 53.90 21.55
N ILE A 7 -1.91 53.40 20.30
CA ILE A 7 -1.07 52.30 19.75
C ILE A 7 -1.14 50.90 20.46
N PRO A 8 -1.25 49.74 19.74
CA PRO A 8 -0.45 49.42 18.55
C PRO A 8 -1.14 48.76 17.35
N ILE A 9 -0.56 49.07 16.19
CA ILE A 9 -0.62 48.30 14.95
C ILE A 9 0.09 46.97 15.20
N LEU A 10 -0.68 45.89 15.25
CA LEU A 10 -0.16 44.53 15.24
C LEU A 10 0.31 44.23 13.81
N ILE A 11 1.61 44.41 13.55
CA ILE A 11 2.26 43.85 12.35
C ILE A 11 2.27 42.35 12.57
N ILE A 12 1.31 41.66 11.94
CA ILE A 12 1.39 40.22 11.73
C ILE A 12 2.53 40.03 10.73
N PHE A 13 3.69 39.62 11.25
CA PHE A 13 4.69 38.92 10.45
C PHE A 13 4.03 37.63 9.94
N LEU A 14 3.43 37.72 8.75
CA LEU A 14 3.31 36.57 7.86
C LEU A 14 4.75 36.18 7.52
N ILE A 15 5.29 35.23 8.27
CA ILE A 15 6.33 34.36 7.73
C ILE A 15 5.60 33.55 6.68
N GLU A 16 5.61 34.06 5.44
CA GLU A 16 5.56 33.19 4.28
C GLU A 16 6.75 32.25 4.46
N ALA A 17 6.48 31.02 4.94
CA ALA A 17 7.43 29.95 4.81
C ALA A 17 7.69 29.85 3.30
N ASN A 18 8.86 30.33 2.89
CA ASN A 18 9.29 30.36 1.49
C ASN A 18 8.91 29.03 0.85
N ALA A 19 8.09 29.08 -0.19
CA ALA A 19 8.08 28.01 -1.17
C ALA A 19 9.53 27.82 -1.59
N SER A 20 10.13 26.69 -1.21
CA SER A 20 11.52 26.41 -1.56
C SER A 20 11.58 26.17 -3.07
N ASP A 21 11.97 27.19 -3.83
CA ASP A 21 12.41 26.99 -5.20
C ASP A 21 13.60 26.03 -5.21
N THR A 22 13.69 25.19 -6.23
CA THR A 22 14.79 24.23 -6.30
C THR A 22 16.06 24.82 -6.85
N GLU A 23 17.13 24.47 -6.15
CA GLU A 23 18.48 24.91 -6.43
C GLU A 23 19.47 23.75 -6.21
N TYR A 24 20.70 23.96 -6.66
CA TYR A 24 21.79 23.06 -6.34
C TYR A 24 22.20 23.25 -4.88
N LYS A 25 22.40 22.13 -4.18
CA LYS A 25 22.87 22.07 -2.81
C LYS A 25 23.91 20.97 -2.68
N PHE A 26 24.76 21.04 -1.67
CA PHE A 26 25.79 20.03 -1.43
C PHE A 26 25.40 19.09 -0.31
N VAL A 27 25.32 17.80 -0.61
CA VAL A 27 25.20 16.75 0.39
C VAL A 27 26.60 16.28 0.75
N VAL A 28 27.01 16.56 1.99
CA VAL A 28 28.33 16.22 2.51
C VAL A 28 28.29 14.85 3.19
N VAL A 29 29.25 13.99 2.85
CA VAL A 29 29.44 12.67 3.44
C VAL A 29 30.91 12.40 3.73
N GLU A 30 31.15 11.40 4.57
CA GLU A 30 32.46 10.87 4.89
C GLU A 30 32.87 9.78 3.89
N GLY A 31 33.87 10.06 3.06
CA GLY A 31 34.35 9.13 2.06
C GLY A 31 35.35 9.73 1.08
N GLU A 32 35.96 8.85 0.29
CA GLU A 32 37.06 9.15 -0.63
C GLU A 32 36.78 8.63 -2.05
N PRO A 33 37.03 9.43 -3.10
CA PRO A 33 37.00 8.96 -4.48
C PRO A 33 38.03 7.86 -4.74
N VAL A 34 37.64 6.82 -5.49
CA VAL A 34 38.57 5.70 -5.83
C VAL A 34 39.81 6.14 -6.62
N THR A 35 39.77 7.32 -7.23
CA THR A 35 40.92 7.93 -7.91
C THR A 35 40.78 9.45 -7.93
N LEU A 36 41.91 10.15 -7.86
CA LEU A 36 41.99 11.61 -7.97
C LEU A 36 42.47 12.09 -9.35
N ASN A 37 42.83 11.17 -10.26
CA ASN A 37 43.51 11.52 -11.52
C ASN A 37 42.65 12.36 -12.49
N ALA A 38 41.33 12.30 -12.37
CA ALA A 38 40.38 13.00 -13.23
C ALA A 38 39.81 14.28 -12.56
N SER A 39 40.44 14.74 -11.48
CA SER A 39 40.03 15.92 -10.73
C SER A 39 40.92 17.13 -11.00
N GLU A 40 40.35 18.32 -10.82
CA GLU A 40 41.07 19.58 -10.76
C GLU A 40 41.43 19.88 -9.30
N SER A 41 42.71 20.12 -9.01
CA SER A 41 43.15 20.47 -7.66
C SER A 41 43.21 21.99 -7.45
N VAL A 42 42.53 22.47 -6.41
CA VAL A 42 42.46 23.89 -6.04
C VAL A 42 42.81 24.08 -4.58
N GLN A 43 43.58 25.12 -4.28
CA GLN A 43 43.88 25.50 -2.90
C GLN A 43 42.69 26.23 -2.29
N VAL A 44 42.29 25.85 -1.08
CA VAL A 44 41.14 26.39 -0.35
C VAL A 44 41.50 26.53 1.13
N ALA A 45 40.87 27.48 1.82
CA ALA A 45 41.02 27.66 3.26
C ALA A 45 40.08 26.76 4.08
N SER A 46 38.99 26.27 3.48
CA SER A 46 38.01 25.40 4.11
C SER A 46 37.30 24.48 3.11
N PHE A 47 36.60 23.48 3.61
CA PHE A 47 35.76 22.61 2.79
C PHE A 47 34.54 23.35 2.22
N ASP A 48 34.01 24.36 2.93
CA ASP A 48 32.93 25.20 2.38
C ASP A 48 33.42 25.97 1.15
N GLU A 49 34.65 26.50 1.17
CA GLU A 49 35.24 27.15 -0.02
C GLU A 49 35.48 26.13 -1.15
N CYS A 50 35.73 24.86 -0.82
CA CYS A 50 35.82 23.77 -1.80
C CYS A 50 34.48 23.56 -2.52
N THR A 51 33.38 23.50 -1.76
CA THR A 51 32.03 23.38 -2.34
C THR A 51 31.63 24.63 -3.12
N ASP A 52 31.98 25.83 -2.65
CA ASP A 52 31.69 27.09 -3.37
C ASP A 52 32.37 27.13 -4.74
N LYS A 53 33.62 26.64 -4.83
CA LYS A 53 34.34 26.54 -6.12
C LYS A 53 33.68 25.52 -7.06
N CYS A 54 33.20 24.40 -6.51
CA CYS A 54 32.42 23.44 -7.30
C CYS A 54 31.07 24.01 -7.73
N GLU A 55 30.44 24.86 -6.92
CA GLU A 55 29.16 25.47 -7.27
C GLU A 55 29.28 26.38 -8.48
N GLN A 56 30.34 27.20 -8.52
CA GLN A 56 30.65 28.15 -9.59
C GLN A 56 30.92 27.47 -10.94
N LYS A 57 31.29 26.19 -10.94
CA LYS A 57 31.56 25.40 -12.13
C LYS A 57 30.34 24.54 -12.45
N THR A 58 29.72 24.76 -13.61
CA THR A 58 28.48 24.05 -13.97
C THR A 58 28.72 22.55 -14.10
N GLU A 59 29.85 22.19 -14.70
CA GLU A 59 30.31 20.82 -14.93
C GLU A 59 30.78 20.11 -13.65
N CYS A 60 31.08 20.82 -12.56
CA CYS A 60 31.50 20.20 -11.30
C CYS A 60 30.31 19.58 -10.57
N VAL A 61 30.40 18.27 -10.33
CA VAL A 61 29.34 17.48 -9.66
C VAL A 61 29.74 17.03 -8.27
N LEU A 62 31.05 17.03 -7.97
CA LEU A 62 31.57 16.50 -6.72
C LEU A 62 32.83 17.26 -6.28
N ALA A 63 32.93 17.52 -4.98
CA ALA A 63 34.10 18.12 -4.34
C ALA A 63 34.62 17.19 -3.24
N TYR A 64 35.94 17.03 -3.13
CA TYR A 64 36.56 16.16 -2.14
C TYR A 64 37.76 16.84 -1.48
N GLN A 65 37.94 16.61 -0.18
CA GLN A 65 39.12 17.01 0.54
C GLN A 65 39.46 15.95 1.61
N SER A 66 40.70 15.47 1.60
CA SER A 66 41.20 14.50 2.59
C SER A 66 41.26 15.10 4.00
N ASN A 67 41.80 16.32 4.12
CA ASN A 67 41.84 17.10 5.36
C ASN A 67 42.00 18.59 5.05
N SER A 68 41.85 19.46 6.06
CA SER A 68 41.89 20.91 5.87
C SER A 68 43.22 21.48 5.35
N SER A 69 44.32 20.70 5.39
CA SER A 69 45.63 21.09 4.86
C SER A 69 45.88 20.61 3.42
N ASP A 70 45.06 19.69 2.92
CA ASP A 70 45.19 19.14 1.57
C ASP A 70 44.45 20.02 0.54
N PRO A 71 44.86 20.02 -0.73
CA PRO A 71 44.09 20.66 -1.79
C PRO A 71 42.68 20.08 -1.87
N CYS A 72 41.74 20.92 -2.27
CA CYS A 72 40.40 20.50 -2.69
C CYS A 72 40.47 19.93 -4.10
N TYR A 73 39.81 18.79 -4.31
CA TYR A 73 39.71 18.12 -5.59
C TYR A 73 38.29 18.26 -6.13
N LEU A 74 38.16 18.88 -7.29
CA LEU A 74 36.89 19.11 -7.99
C LEU A 74 36.74 18.10 -9.12
N PHE A 75 35.61 17.43 -9.16
CA PHE A 75 35.30 16.38 -10.13
C PHE A 75 34.19 16.84 -11.06
N ASP A 76 34.52 16.95 -12.33
CA ASP A 76 33.56 17.25 -13.37
C ASP A 76 32.67 16.05 -13.69
N TRP A 77 31.53 16.29 -14.31
CA TRP A 77 30.62 15.26 -14.80
C TRP A 77 31.38 14.24 -15.66
N ASN A 78 31.13 12.95 -15.44
CA ASN A 78 31.79 11.81 -16.09
C ASN A 78 33.28 11.62 -15.75
N SER A 79 33.76 12.18 -14.64
CA SER A 79 35.17 12.03 -14.20
C SER A 79 35.37 10.97 -13.10
N ILE A 80 34.33 10.60 -12.35
CA ILE A 80 34.43 9.67 -11.20
C ILE A 80 33.21 8.75 -11.09
N THR A 81 33.41 7.47 -10.82
CA THR A 81 32.31 6.48 -10.78
C THR A 81 32.06 5.87 -9.41
N GLN A 82 32.93 6.11 -8.43
CA GLN A 82 32.83 5.45 -7.12
C GLN A 82 33.49 6.26 -6.00
N ILE A 83 32.82 6.31 -4.86
CA ILE A 83 33.30 6.88 -3.59
C ILE A 83 33.25 5.78 -2.54
N ILE A 84 34.37 5.56 -1.84
CA ILE A 84 34.48 4.59 -0.74
C ILE A 84 34.20 5.33 0.57
N LYS A 85 33.23 4.85 1.35
CA LYS A 85 32.93 5.45 2.66
C LYS A 85 34.08 5.20 3.66
N ASN A 86 34.21 6.07 4.66
CA ASN A 86 35.29 5.94 5.64
C ASN A 86 35.29 4.58 6.37
N GLU A 87 34.12 4.03 6.70
CA GLU A 87 33.96 2.72 7.34
C GLU A 87 34.49 1.55 6.50
N ALA A 88 34.52 1.69 5.17
CA ALA A 88 35.03 0.71 4.23
C ALA A 88 36.50 0.94 3.85
N GLY A 89 37.17 1.89 4.51
CA GLY A 89 38.59 2.19 4.32
C GLY A 89 38.89 3.43 3.48
N GLY A 90 37.90 4.22 3.09
CA GLY A 90 38.12 5.56 2.52
C GLY A 90 38.61 6.57 3.57
N ASN A 91 39.16 7.70 3.13
CA ASN A 91 39.57 8.78 4.02
C ASN A 91 39.22 10.18 3.47
N GLY A 92 38.50 10.95 4.28
CA GLY A 92 38.22 12.37 4.03
C GLY A 92 36.74 12.71 3.93
N THR A 93 36.46 13.84 3.31
CA THR A 93 35.10 14.39 3.16
C THR A 93 34.79 14.61 1.68
N THR A 94 33.63 14.15 1.25
CA THR A 94 33.11 14.29 -0.11
C THR A 94 31.77 15.02 -0.10
N ALA A 95 31.57 15.94 -1.04
CA ALA A 95 30.33 16.68 -1.22
C ALA A 95 29.75 16.43 -2.62
N PHE A 96 28.51 15.93 -2.67
CA PHE A 96 27.76 15.71 -3.91
C PHE A 96 26.86 16.91 -4.22
N LYS A 97 26.95 17.46 -5.43
CA LYS A 97 26.12 18.59 -5.89
C LYS A 97 24.74 18.11 -6.35
N VAL A 98 23.73 18.13 -5.48
CA VAL A 98 22.39 17.62 -5.78
C VAL A 98 21.42 18.75 -6.09
N TYR A 99 20.48 18.54 -7.02
CA TYR A 99 19.40 19.49 -7.32
C TYR A 99 18.16 19.13 -6.49
N THR A 100 17.78 19.96 -5.51
CA THR A 100 16.74 19.62 -4.51
C THR A 100 16.00 20.82 -3.91
N ASP A 101 14.74 20.60 -3.53
CA ASP A 101 13.88 21.53 -2.79
C ASP A 101 14.01 21.38 -1.25
N GLN A 102 14.75 20.40 -0.76
CA GLN A 102 15.01 20.27 0.68
C GLN A 102 15.84 21.48 1.17
N PRO A 103 15.52 22.07 2.33
CA PRO A 103 16.32 23.18 2.87
C PRO A 103 17.73 22.69 3.20
N ALA A 104 18.74 23.53 2.98
CA ALA A 104 20.16 23.14 3.13
C ALA A 104 20.49 22.59 4.52
N CYS A 105 19.80 23.07 5.56
CA CYS A 105 20.00 22.63 6.95
C CYS A 105 19.33 21.29 7.29
N GLU A 106 18.45 20.76 6.43
CA GLU A 106 17.69 19.53 6.67
C GLU A 106 17.84 18.54 5.51
N LEU A 107 18.96 18.59 4.79
CA LEU A 107 19.25 17.66 3.70
C LEU A 107 19.29 16.23 4.22
N ASN A 108 18.38 15.40 3.72
CA ASN A 108 18.39 13.97 3.99
C ASN A 108 19.38 13.28 3.03
N SER A 109 20.64 13.15 3.46
CA SER A 109 21.72 12.58 2.65
C SER A 109 21.44 11.15 2.21
N ALA A 110 20.93 10.31 3.12
CA ALA A 110 20.60 8.91 2.83
C ALA A 110 19.58 8.79 1.68
N TYR A 111 18.61 9.70 1.67
CA TYR A 111 17.60 9.79 0.62
C TYR A 111 18.13 10.37 -0.69
N LEU A 112 18.96 11.41 -0.61
CA LEU A 112 19.48 12.12 -1.78
C LEU A 112 20.57 11.29 -2.50
N LEU A 113 21.23 10.36 -1.84
CA LEU A 113 22.34 9.61 -2.42
C LEU A 113 22.00 8.15 -2.77
N ASN A 114 20.72 7.78 -2.82
CA ASN A 114 20.28 6.41 -3.09
C ASN A 114 19.30 6.30 -4.28
N GLY A 115 19.82 5.97 -5.47
CA GLY A 115 19.04 5.78 -6.69
C GLY A 115 18.49 7.06 -7.31
N LYS A 116 18.92 8.23 -6.82
CA LYS A 116 18.49 9.53 -7.32
C LYS A 116 19.33 9.94 -8.51
N THR A 117 18.65 10.42 -9.56
CA THR A 117 19.29 11.03 -10.73
C THR A 117 19.15 12.54 -10.67
N TYR A 118 20.27 13.23 -10.86
CA TYR A 118 20.38 14.67 -10.85
C TYR A 118 20.73 15.20 -12.24
N PRO A 119 20.21 16.37 -12.61
CA PRO A 119 20.54 17.00 -13.85
C PRO A 119 21.82 17.84 -13.71
N LEU A 120 22.67 17.88 -14.75
CA LEU A 120 23.81 18.80 -14.78
C LEU A 120 23.37 20.26 -15.00
N HIS A 121 22.27 20.46 -15.72
CA HIS A 121 21.66 21.77 -15.92
C HIS A 121 20.31 21.84 -15.21
N PRO A 122 19.96 22.97 -14.55
CA PRO A 122 18.67 23.12 -13.89
C PRO A 122 17.52 22.78 -14.83
N ASN A 123 16.60 21.93 -14.36
CA ASN A 123 15.39 21.49 -15.08
C ASN A 123 15.62 20.67 -16.37
N ASP A 124 16.85 20.30 -16.74
CA ASP A 124 17.09 19.36 -17.85
C ASP A 124 16.98 17.91 -17.37
N THR A 125 15.91 17.22 -17.76
CA THR A 125 15.66 15.83 -17.32
C THR A 125 16.02 14.78 -18.36
N ALA A 126 16.67 15.17 -19.47
CA ALA A 126 16.88 14.32 -20.63
C ALA A 126 18.36 14.07 -20.95
N GLN A 127 19.23 15.04 -20.72
CA GLN A 127 20.64 14.98 -21.11
C GLN A 127 21.56 15.19 -19.91
N ASN A 128 22.78 14.65 -20.02
CA ASN A 128 23.87 14.86 -19.05
C ASN A 128 23.42 14.66 -17.60
N LEU A 129 22.70 13.58 -17.34
CA LEU A 129 22.22 13.26 -16.00
C LEU A 129 23.24 12.37 -15.30
N TRP A 130 23.17 12.33 -13.97
CA TRP A 130 24.00 11.41 -13.20
C TRP A 130 23.23 10.85 -12.02
N ARG A 131 23.37 9.56 -11.76
CA ARG A 131 22.70 8.83 -10.69
C ARG A 131 23.71 8.46 -9.62
N ILE A 132 23.32 8.64 -8.36
CA ILE A 132 24.09 8.23 -7.20
C ILE A 132 23.33 7.09 -6.52
N ASP A 133 23.97 5.94 -6.39
CA ASP A 133 23.42 4.75 -5.75
C ASP A 133 24.26 4.39 -4.51
N THR A 134 23.60 4.14 -3.38
CA THR A 134 24.24 3.60 -2.19
C THR A 134 24.70 2.17 -2.47
N ALA A 135 25.94 1.85 -2.10
CA ALA A 135 26.53 0.53 -2.18
C ALA A 135 27.08 0.11 -0.81
N GLU A 136 27.41 -1.18 -0.65
CA GLU A 136 27.94 -1.72 0.61
C GLU A 136 29.16 -0.94 1.12
N ASP A 137 30.08 -0.62 0.21
CA ASP A 137 31.35 0.05 0.50
C ASP A 137 31.33 1.58 0.30
N GLY A 138 30.16 2.18 0.01
CA GLY A 138 30.04 3.62 -0.20
C GLY A 138 28.99 4.00 -1.24
N TRP A 139 29.39 4.70 -2.31
CA TRP A 139 28.49 5.17 -3.35
C TRP A 139 29.03 4.87 -4.74
N THR A 140 28.13 4.49 -5.65
CA THR A 140 28.43 4.33 -7.08
C THR A 140 27.73 5.41 -7.88
N ILE A 141 28.40 5.91 -8.90
CA ILE A 141 27.94 7.01 -9.75
C ILE A 141 27.79 6.49 -11.18
N THR A 142 26.61 6.67 -11.75
CA THR A 142 26.30 6.31 -13.14
C THR A 142 25.97 7.56 -13.94
N TYR A 143 26.68 7.78 -15.05
CA TYR A 143 26.44 8.91 -15.96
C TYR A 143 25.51 8.51 -17.12
N ILE A 144 24.63 9.43 -17.49
CA ILE A 144 23.60 9.23 -18.51
C ILE A 144 23.69 10.41 -19.50
N ASP A 145 24.47 10.23 -20.57
CA ASP A 145 24.68 11.25 -21.62
C ASP A 145 23.36 11.72 -22.23
N THR A 146 22.51 10.78 -22.59
CA THR A 146 21.18 11.03 -23.13
C THR A 146 20.30 9.88 -22.69
N LYS A 147 19.18 10.17 -22.04
CA LYS A 147 18.17 9.13 -21.80
C LYS A 147 17.82 8.51 -23.16
N PRO A 148 17.79 7.17 -23.29
CA PRO A 148 17.36 6.53 -24.53
C PRO A 148 16.08 7.20 -25.03
N SER A 149 16.10 7.65 -26.29
CA SER A 149 14.96 8.30 -26.93
C SER A 149 13.86 7.29 -27.24
N GLU A 150 13.34 6.63 -26.22
CA GLU A 150 12.14 5.84 -26.29
C GLU A 150 11.07 6.53 -25.44
N ASN A 151 10.39 7.52 -26.06
CA ASN A 151 9.02 7.95 -25.78
C ASN A 151 8.43 7.67 -24.38
N LEU A 152 9.11 8.10 -23.32
CA LEU A 152 8.57 8.03 -21.97
C LEU A 152 8.44 9.46 -21.49
N ILE A 153 7.37 10.06 -21.99
CA ILE A 153 7.16 11.50 -22.03
C ILE A 153 6.85 12.05 -20.62
N CYS A 154 6.92 11.21 -19.58
CA CYS A 154 6.03 11.28 -18.44
C CYS A 154 6.58 10.64 -17.17
N GLY A 155 7.09 11.48 -16.28
CA GLY A 155 7.50 11.08 -14.94
C GLY A 155 8.92 10.53 -14.91
N ASN A 156 9.78 11.26 -14.21
CA ASN A 156 11.14 10.87 -13.89
C ASN A 156 11.14 9.50 -13.19
N PHE A 157 11.88 8.53 -13.72
CA PHE A 157 12.07 7.16 -13.20
C PHE A 157 12.84 7.10 -11.87
N THR A 158 13.00 8.23 -11.19
CA THR A 158 13.85 8.33 -10.02
C THR A 158 13.02 8.63 -8.80
N HIS A 159 13.62 8.34 -7.65
CA HIS A 159 13.02 8.30 -6.33
C HIS A 159 12.30 9.58 -5.85
N ASN A 160 12.22 10.62 -6.69
CA ASN A 160 11.38 11.78 -6.48
C ASN A 160 10.96 12.46 -7.76
N ARG A 161 9.70 12.87 -7.75
CA ARG A 161 9.21 14.00 -8.49
C ARG A 161 9.13 15.20 -7.54
N PRO A 162 10.14 16.08 -7.49
CA PRO A 162 10.12 17.22 -6.58
C PRO A 162 9.34 18.42 -7.16
N TYR A 163 8.97 18.41 -8.46
CA TYR A 163 8.29 19.53 -9.13
C TYR A 163 6.95 19.17 -9.75
N LYS A 164 6.09 20.20 -9.84
CA LYS A 164 4.87 20.20 -10.67
C LYS A 164 5.25 20.26 -12.14
N ASP A 165 5.91 19.24 -12.68
CA ASP A 165 6.19 19.19 -14.11
C ASP A 165 4.84 19.19 -14.84
N GLY A 166 4.67 20.12 -15.77
CA GLY A 166 3.44 20.30 -16.52
C GLY A 166 2.90 18.97 -17.06
N CYS A 167 1.58 18.87 -17.07
CA CYS A 167 0.87 17.69 -17.53
C CYS A 167 0.99 17.54 -19.05
N ASP A 168 2.00 16.82 -19.54
CA ASP A 168 1.97 16.36 -20.93
C ASP A 168 0.81 15.32 -21.04
N PRO A 169 -0.14 15.49 -21.99
CA PRO A 169 -1.26 14.58 -22.20
C PRO A 169 -0.86 13.12 -22.47
N LYS A 170 0.40 12.85 -22.82
CA LYS A 170 0.95 11.51 -22.96
C LYS A 170 1.28 10.87 -21.60
N CYS A 171 1.11 11.60 -20.49
CA CYS A 171 1.50 11.24 -19.11
C CYS A 171 0.41 10.65 -18.30
N LEU A 172 -0.27 9.70 -18.91
CA LEU A 172 -1.42 9.06 -18.29
C LEU A 172 -1.00 7.93 -17.34
N ILE A 173 0.29 7.57 -17.29
CA ILE A 173 0.89 6.55 -16.43
C ILE A 173 2.31 7.00 -16.03
N THR A 174 2.70 6.76 -14.78
CA THR A 174 4.07 6.97 -14.25
C THR A 174 4.53 5.78 -13.41
N MET A 175 5.84 5.64 -13.21
CA MET A 175 6.44 4.75 -12.21
C MET A 175 7.04 5.60 -11.09
N VAL A 176 6.65 5.33 -9.84
CA VAL A 176 7.14 6.04 -8.66
C VAL A 176 8.03 5.10 -7.86
N GLN A 177 9.34 5.36 -7.80
CA GLN A 177 10.27 4.57 -6.99
C GLN A 177 10.15 4.93 -5.50
N LEU A 178 10.12 3.92 -4.64
CA LEU A 178 9.89 4.03 -3.19
C LEU A 178 11.04 3.40 -2.41
N LEU A 179 11.35 3.94 -1.22
CA LEU A 179 12.08 3.19 -0.19
C LEU A 179 11.07 2.27 0.47
N ALA A 180 10.85 1.14 -0.18
CA ALA A 180 9.96 0.12 0.32
C ALA A 180 10.35 -1.26 -0.18
N VAL A 181 9.93 -2.26 0.58
CA VAL A 181 9.94 -3.67 0.18
C VAL A 181 8.52 -4.22 0.18
N PRO A 182 8.22 -5.33 -0.51
CA PRO A 182 6.89 -5.93 -0.46
C PRO A 182 6.47 -6.25 0.98
N GLY A 183 5.25 -5.85 1.36
CA GLY A 183 4.76 -5.95 2.73
C GLY A 183 4.05 -7.26 3.06
N PRO A 184 3.42 -7.35 4.24
CA PRO A 184 2.72 -8.56 4.66
C PRO A 184 1.59 -8.91 3.69
N LEU A 185 1.29 -10.21 3.58
CA LEU A 185 0.24 -10.75 2.71
C LEU A 185 0.47 -10.51 1.20
N THR A 186 1.69 -10.13 0.82
CA THR A 186 2.11 -10.17 -0.58
C THR A 186 2.07 -11.63 -1.05
N ASP A 187 1.30 -11.88 -2.11
CA ASP A 187 1.11 -13.21 -2.70
C ASP A 187 2.02 -13.39 -3.94
N ILE A 188 1.85 -14.50 -4.67
CA ILE A 188 2.60 -14.89 -5.89
C ILE A 188 3.04 -13.67 -6.73
N SER A 189 4.36 -13.49 -6.84
CA SER A 189 4.97 -12.62 -7.85
C SER A 189 5.03 -13.32 -9.20
N TYR A 190 4.96 -12.53 -10.27
CA TYR A 190 5.47 -13.01 -11.56
C TYR A 190 6.97 -12.80 -11.57
N ASP A 191 7.63 -13.90 -11.84
CA ASP A 191 9.06 -14.08 -11.82
C ASP A 191 9.58 -13.81 -13.23
N ASP A 192 10.31 -12.71 -13.40
CA ASP A 192 10.75 -12.23 -14.70
C ASP A 192 12.27 -12.34 -14.85
N ASN A 193 12.74 -12.72 -16.05
CA ASN A 193 14.16 -12.99 -16.33
C ASN A 193 15.03 -11.72 -16.49
N MET A 194 14.62 -10.57 -15.93
CA MET A 194 15.43 -9.35 -15.98
C MET A 194 16.56 -9.39 -14.96
N THR A 195 17.74 -8.93 -15.36
CA THR A 195 18.94 -8.95 -14.53
C THR A 195 19.35 -7.56 -14.04
N THR A 196 18.72 -6.50 -14.55
CA THR A 196 18.97 -5.12 -14.10
C THR A 196 17.69 -4.44 -13.61
N TRP A 197 17.85 -3.47 -12.70
CA TRP A 197 16.73 -2.65 -12.23
C TRP A 197 15.99 -1.95 -13.37
N ASN A 198 16.71 -1.36 -14.32
CA ASN A 198 16.11 -0.62 -15.43
C ASN A 198 15.24 -1.53 -16.32
N GLU A 199 15.73 -2.72 -16.66
CA GLU A 199 14.93 -3.69 -17.43
C GLU A 199 13.68 -4.12 -16.68
N CYS A 200 13.82 -4.40 -15.37
CA CYS A 200 12.73 -4.77 -14.49
C CYS A 200 11.65 -3.66 -14.41
N LEU A 201 12.08 -2.42 -14.24
CA LEU A 201 11.23 -1.23 -14.21
C LEU A 201 10.48 -1.03 -15.54
N TYR A 202 11.20 -1.12 -16.67
CA TYR A 202 10.61 -0.97 -18.00
C TYR A 202 9.63 -2.07 -18.33
N HIS A 203 9.92 -3.30 -17.89
CA HIS A 203 8.99 -4.41 -18.05
C HIS A 203 7.67 -4.10 -17.37
N CYS A 204 7.67 -3.73 -16.09
CA CYS A 204 6.44 -3.37 -15.38
C CYS A 204 5.70 -2.18 -16.02
N HIS A 205 6.42 -1.17 -16.49
CA HIS A 205 5.82 -0.05 -17.20
C HIS A 205 5.07 -0.50 -18.47
N ARG A 206 5.66 -1.39 -19.28
CA ARG A 206 5.05 -1.92 -20.51
C ARG A 206 3.97 -2.97 -20.26
N THR A 207 4.12 -3.76 -19.20
CA THR A 207 3.17 -4.82 -18.83
C THR A 207 1.88 -4.18 -18.30
N PRO A 208 0.75 -4.33 -19.00
CA PRO A 208 -0.49 -3.65 -18.61
C PRO A 208 -1.00 -4.09 -17.24
N SER A 209 -0.73 -5.33 -16.83
CA SER A 209 -1.18 -5.89 -15.55
C SER A 209 -0.33 -5.52 -14.33
N CYS A 210 0.87 -4.98 -14.54
CA CYS A 210 1.79 -4.69 -13.45
C CYS A 210 1.34 -3.46 -12.66
N LEU A 211 1.28 -3.57 -11.33
CA LEU A 211 1.05 -2.45 -10.42
C LEU A 211 2.33 -2.08 -9.66
N VAL A 212 3.07 -3.09 -9.17
CA VAL A 212 4.31 -2.89 -8.41
C VAL A 212 5.40 -3.75 -9.01
N VAL A 213 6.62 -3.22 -9.03
CA VAL A 213 7.83 -3.97 -9.39
C VAL A 213 8.83 -3.88 -8.27
N TYR A 214 9.48 -5.00 -7.98
CA TYR A 214 10.53 -5.12 -6.96
C TYR A 214 11.73 -5.83 -7.57
N PHE A 215 12.90 -5.23 -7.40
CA PHE A 215 14.18 -5.78 -7.80
C PHE A 215 15.02 -6.04 -6.56
N ASN A 216 15.52 -7.27 -6.44
CA ASN A 216 16.43 -7.67 -5.38
C ASN A 216 17.58 -8.49 -5.99
N PRO A 217 18.83 -7.99 -5.95
CA PRO A 217 19.97 -8.69 -6.54
C PRO A 217 20.30 -10.03 -5.86
N GLU A 218 19.84 -10.24 -4.63
CA GLU A 218 20.09 -11.47 -3.86
C GLU A 218 19.06 -12.58 -4.16
N LEU A 219 17.98 -12.28 -4.89
CA LEU A 219 16.92 -13.25 -5.20
C LEU A 219 17.07 -13.83 -6.60
N THR A 220 16.60 -15.07 -6.78
CA THR A 220 16.44 -15.69 -8.10
C THR A 220 14.95 -16.04 -8.29
N PRO A 221 14.25 -15.39 -9.25
CA PRO A 221 14.73 -14.28 -10.08
C PRO A 221 14.87 -12.96 -9.30
N MET A 222 15.70 -12.07 -9.83
CA MET A 222 15.97 -10.75 -9.25
C MET A 222 14.78 -9.80 -9.41
N CYS A 223 14.03 -9.93 -10.49
CA CYS A 223 12.88 -9.10 -10.81
C CYS A 223 11.55 -9.79 -10.49
N ARG A 224 10.70 -9.10 -9.74
CA ARG A 224 9.35 -9.55 -9.38
C ARG A 224 8.33 -8.49 -9.68
N THR A 225 7.28 -8.85 -10.40
CA THR A 225 6.13 -7.97 -10.64
C THR A 225 4.89 -8.44 -9.88
N PHE A 226 4.13 -7.48 -9.38
CA PHE A 226 2.91 -7.69 -8.61
C PHE A 226 1.75 -6.94 -9.23
N THR A 227 0.57 -7.50 -9.03
CA THR A 227 -0.67 -6.96 -9.54
C THR A 227 -1.56 -6.49 -8.40
N GLY A 228 -2.55 -5.63 -8.69
CA GLY A 228 -3.35 -4.98 -7.66
C GLY A 228 -4.09 -5.90 -6.70
N GLU A 229 -4.42 -7.13 -7.12
CA GLU A 229 -5.08 -8.11 -6.26
C GLU A 229 -4.13 -8.91 -5.35
N ARG A 230 -2.81 -8.82 -5.57
CA ARG A 230 -1.79 -9.62 -4.88
C ARG A 230 -0.92 -8.83 -3.91
N ILE A 231 -0.99 -7.50 -3.94
CA ILE A 231 -0.18 -6.62 -3.08
C ILE A 231 -1.05 -5.54 -2.42
N PHE A 232 -0.98 -5.45 -1.10
CA PHE A 232 -1.82 -4.57 -0.28
C PHE A 232 -1.01 -3.55 0.52
N PHE A 233 0.23 -3.91 0.86
CA PHE A 233 1.13 -3.13 1.68
C PHE A 233 2.52 -3.16 1.07
N LEU A 234 3.18 -2.01 1.07
CA LEU A 234 4.61 -1.89 0.81
C LEU A 234 5.24 -1.42 2.11
N ASN A 235 6.10 -2.23 2.72
CA ASN A 235 6.77 -1.88 3.97
C ASN A 235 7.70 -0.72 3.70
N ARG A 236 7.51 0.39 4.41
CA ARG A 236 8.43 1.50 4.37
C ARG A 236 9.75 1.07 5.00
N THR A 237 10.85 1.51 4.41
CA THR A 237 12.20 1.23 4.87
C THR A 237 13.04 2.46 4.60
N GLU A 238 14.25 2.48 5.14
CA GLU A 238 15.20 3.56 4.93
C GLU A 238 16.21 3.20 3.85
N ALA A 239 16.85 4.22 3.26
CA ALA A 239 17.80 4.01 2.17
C ALA A 239 18.97 3.10 2.55
N SER A 240 19.43 3.19 3.80
CA SER A 240 20.49 2.33 4.37
C SER A 240 20.11 0.86 4.44
N GLU A 241 18.81 0.54 4.47
CA GLU A 241 18.29 -0.82 4.59
C GLU A 241 17.96 -1.45 3.22
N MET A 242 17.94 -0.64 2.14
CA MET A 242 17.59 -1.14 0.81
C MET A 242 18.66 -2.09 0.25
N GLY A 243 19.94 -1.93 0.57
CA GLY A 243 21.00 -2.88 0.15
C GLY A 243 21.01 -3.20 -1.35
N GLY A 244 20.82 -2.20 -2.22
CA GLY A 244 20.73 -2.39 -3.68
C GLY A 244 19.38 -2.93 -4.19
N GLN A 245 18.40 -3.12 -3.32
CA GLN A 245 17.01 -3.41 -3.69
C GLN A 245 16.33 -2.15 -4.22
N HIS A 246 15.34 -2.34 -5.11
CA HIS A 246 14.54 -1.24 -5.64
C HIS A 246 13.08 -1.65 -5.74
N LEU A 247 12.17 -0.70 -5.51
CA LEU A 247 10.73 -0.91 -5.66
C LEU A 247 10.12 0.29 -6.36
N ALA A 248 9.20 0.04 -7.31
CA ALA A 248 8.40 1.11 -7.91
C ALA A 248 6.93 0.75 -8.03
N LEU A 249 6.07 1.75 -7.84
CA LEU A 249 4.62 1.70 -7.96
C LEU A 249 4.18 2.39 -9.25
N LYS A 250 3.40 1.69 -10.06
CA LYS A 250 2.79 2.22 -11.29
C LYS A 250 1.50 2.96 -10.95
N LEU A 251 1.38 4.22 -11.37
CA LEU A 251 0.20 5.06 -11.11
C LEU A 251 -0.38 5.61 -12.40
N PRO A 252 -1.70 5.50 -12.65
CA PRO A 252 -2.36 6.25 -13.69
C PRO A 252 -2.54 7.71 -13.25
N LEU A 253 -2.33 8.68 -14.14
CA LEU A 253 -2.41 10.11 -13.78
C LEU A 253 -3.56 10.83 -14.48
N SER A 254 -4.29 11.68 -13.75
CA SER A 254 -5.25 12.65 -14.30
C SER A 254 -4.51 13.96 -14.63
N ASN A 255 -5.19 14.91 -15.29
CA ASN A 255 -4.68 16.28 -15.48
C ASN A 255 -4.37 17.01 -14.16
N LYS A 256 -4.90 16.50 -13.04
CA LYS A 256 -4.65 17.02 -11.71
C LYS A 256 -3.47 16.31 -11.07
N SER A 257 -3.50 14.97 -11.02
CA SER A 257 -2.44 14.20 -10.35
C SER A 257 -1.11 14.20 -11.08
N CYS A 258 -1.09 14.50 -12.38
CA CYS A 258 0.15 14.84 -13.08
C CYS A 258 0.78 16.14 -12.62
N SER A 259 0.22 16.92 -11.69
CA SER A 259 0.94 18.05 -11.08
C SER A 259 1.52 17.71 -9.70
N TYR A 260 1.24 16.52 -9.17
CA TYR A 260 1.60 16.17 -7.80
C TYR A 260 3.06 15.73 -7.66
N THR A 261 3.65 16.03 -6.51
CA THR A 261 4.92 15.45 -6.05
C THR A 261 4.77 13.97 -5.70
N THR A 262 5.88 13.26 -5.50
CA THR A 262 5.85 11.86 -5.02
C THR A 262 5.07 11.72 -3.71
N GLU A 263 5.30 12.61 -2.74
CA GLU A 263 4.60 12.57 -1.45
C GLU A 263 3.09 12.78 -1.63
N GLU A 264 2.72 13.77 -2.45
CA GLU A 264 1.31 14.03 -2.75
C GLU A 264 0.66 12.85 -3.47
N LEU A 265 1.36 12.17 -4.40
CA LEU A 265 0.83 10.98 -5.09
C LEU A 265 0.56 9.81 -4.12
N LEU A 266 1.37 9.66 -3.07
CA LEU A 266 1.30 8.51 -2.16
C LEU A 266 0.42 8.75 -0.94
N ASN A 267 0.07 10.02 -0.65
CA ASN A 267 -0.66 10.39 0.54
C ASN A 267 -2.14 10.69 0.26
N ASP A 268 -2.96 9.66 0.43
CA ASP A 268 -4.42 9.72 0.39
C ASP A 268 -5.00 10.20 -0.96
N LYS A 269 -4.50 9.61 -2.05
CA LYS A 269 -4.96 9.88 -3.42
C LYS A 269 -5.67 8.70 -4.04
N TYR A 270 -6.52 9.02 -5.01
CA TYR A 270 -7.41 8.09 -5.70
C TYR A 270 -7.10 8.03 -7.19
N TYR A 271 -7.12 6.81 -7.71
CA TYR A 271 -6.59 6.48 -9.03
C TYR A 271 -7.59 5.66 -9.82
N TYR A 272 -7.87 6.08 -11.05
CA TYR A 272 -8.70 5.33 -11.99
C TYR A 272 -7.81 4.48 -12.92
N PRO A 273 -7.78 3.15 -12.74
CA PRO A 273 -6.85 2.27 -13.45
C PRO A 273 -7.36 1.80 -14.83
N ASN A 274 -8.66 1.91 -15.12
CA ASN A 274 -9.22 1.25 -16.30
C ASN A 274 -8.58 1.74 -17.62
N ASN A 275 -8.37 0.83 -18.56
CA ASN A 275 -7.62 1.03 -19.81
C ASN A 275 -6.16 1.51 -19.65
N ARG A 276 -5.61 1.54 -18.43
CA ARG A 276 -4.25 1.98 -18.13
C ARG A 276 -3.45 0.93 -17.37
N ILE A 277 -4.10 0.23 -16.44
CA ILE A 277 -3.56 -0.93 -15.73
C ILE A 277 -4.60 -2.06 -15.83
N LEU A 278 -4.36 -3.03 -16.71
CA LEU A 278 -5.28 -4.11 -17.08
C LEU A 278 -5.24 -5.27 -16.08
N GLN A 279 -5.72 -5.03 -14.85
CA GLN A 279 -6.13 -6.04 -13.85
C GLN A 279 -7.24 -5.55 -12.89
N PHE A 280 -7.71 -4.33 -13.11
CA PHE A 280 -8.76 -3.73 -12.32
C PHE A 280 -10.09 -3.90 -13.06
N PHE A 281 -11.19 -4.09 -12.32
CA PHE A 281 -12.51 -4.21 -12.94
C PHE A 281 -12.98 -2.85 -13.50
N ASP A 282 -13.83 -2.83 -14.53
CA ASP A 282 -14.23 -1.63 -15.30
C ASP A 282 -14.72 -0.45 -14.43
N ARG A 283 -15.33 -0.77 -13.29
CA ARG A 283 -15.88 0.18 -12.31
C ARG A 283 -15.19 0.05 -10.95
N THR A 284 -13.87 0.15 -10.97
CA THR A 284 -13.04 0.22 -9.76
C THR A 284 -12.10 1.41 -9.80
N PHE A 285 -11.65 1.80 -8.61
CA PHE A 285 -10.58 2.76 -8.40
C PHE A 285 -9.73 2.29 -7.23
N PHE A 286 -8.49 2.75 -7.14
CA PHE A 286 -7.65 2.42 -5.99
C PHE A 286 -7.15 3.67 -5.29
N ARG A 287 -6.88 3.51 -4.00
CA ARG A 287 -6.36 4.53 -3.09
C ARG A 287 -4.97 4.13 -2.66
N ILE A 288 -4.04 5.09 -2.69
CA ILE A 288 -2.74 4.96 -2.04
C ILE A 288 -2.72 5.86 -0.81
N ARG A 289 -2.29 5.30 0.33
CA ARG A 289 -2.15 6.05 1.58
C ARG A 289 -0.86 5.67 2.29
N THR A 290 -0.03 6.65 2.57
CA THR A 290 1.13 6.51 3.44
C THR A 290 0.68 6.42 4.91
N THR A 291 1.14 5.39 5.62
CA THR A 291 1.04 5.25 7.08
C THR A 291 2.46 5.22 7.67
N PRO A 292 2.63 5.25 9.01
CA PRO A 292 3.96 5.16 9.61
C PRO A 292 4.75 3.93 9.14
N LYS A 293 4.07 2.79 8.90
CA LYS A 293 4.71 1.53 8.52
C LYS A 293 4.62 1.18 7.04
N TYR A 294 3.56 1.62 6.35
CA TYR A 294 3.25 1.10 5.01
C TYR A 294 2.90 2.20 4.00
N TYR A 295 3.19 1.96 2.72
CA TYR A 295 2.34 2.49 1.65
C TYR A 295 1.21 1.49 1.43
N LYS A 296 -0.01 1.88 1.81
CA LYS A 296 -1.20 1.03 1.73
C LYS A 296 -1.90 1.21 0.38
N ILE A 297 -2.26 0.09 -0.23
CA ILE A 297 -3.03 0.00 -1.46
C ILE A 297 -4.42 -0.56 -1.14
N SER A 298 -5.46 0.25 -1.36
CA SER A 298 -6.86 -0.17 -1.21
C SER A 298 -7.59 -0.04 -2.54
N ILE A 299 -8.29 -1.08 -2.98
CA ILE A 299 -9.04 -1.04 -4.24
C ILE A 299 -10.53 -1.09 -3.91
N TYR A 300 -11.31 -0.16 -4.45
CA TYR A 300 -12.74 0.02 -4.21
C TYR A 300 -13.54 -0.32 -5.46
N GLN A 301 -14.68 -0.97 -5.26
CA GLN A 301 -15.69 -1.15 -6.29
C GLN A 301 -16.73 -0.03 -6.20
N ASP A 302 -17.20 0.42 -7.36
CA ASP A 302 -18.29 1.39 -7.48
C ASP A 302 -19.50 1.06 -6.57
N GLU A 303 -19.93 2.07 -5.84
CA GLU A 303 -21.01 2.03 -4.88
C GLU A 303 -22.41 1.76 -5.45
N THR A 304 -22.56 1.72 -6.78
CA THR A 304 -23.81 1.44 -7.50
C THR A 304 -23.89 0.02 -8.06
N VAL A 305 -22.76 -0.71 -8.09
CA VAL A 305 -22.71 -2.06 -8.68
C VAL A 305 -23.23 -3.08 -7.67
N ALA A 306 -24.46 -3.55 -7.87
CA ALA A 306 -25.11 -4.56 -7.03
C ALA A 306 -24.80 -6.02 -7.45
N HIS A 307 -24.09 -6.22 -8.56
CA HIS A 307 -24.02 -7.51 -9.25
C HIS A 307 -22.79 -8.35 -8.85
N ASN A 308 -22.69 -8.75 -7.58
CA ASN A 308 -21.73 -9.75 -7.05
C ASN A 308 -22.07 -10.05 -5.57
N PRO A 309 -21.83 -11.25 -5.00
CA PRO A 309 -21.74 -11.47 -3.54
C PRO A 309 -20.82 -10.50 -2.77
N ARG A 310 -20.07 -9.64 -3.46
CA ARG A 310 -19.16 -8.62 -2.89
C ARG A 310 -19.87 -7.35 -2.42
N GLY A 311 -21.05 -7.03 -2.96
CA GLY A 311 -21.88 -5.89 -2.56
C GLY A 311 -21.33 -4.50 -2.92
N PRO A 312 -22.21 -3.50 -3.08
CA PRO A 312 -21.84 -2.15 -3.53
C PRO A 312 -20.93 -1.43 -2.52
N GLY A 313 -19.87 -0.79 -3.02
CA GLY A 313 -18.98 0.06 -2.23
C GLY A 313 -18.00 -0.69 -1.33
N CYS A 314 -17.92 -2.02 -1.43
CA CYS A 314 -16.88 -2.78 -0.76
C CYS A 314 -15.56 -2.74 -1.55
N GLU A 315 -14.46 -2.89 -0.83
CA GLU A 315 -13.16 -3.08 -1.46
C GLU A 315 -13.10 -4.40 -2.26
N MET A 316 -12.16 -4.51 -3.21
CA MET A 316 -11.98 -5.74 -3.99
C MET A 316 -11.63 -6.93 -3.08
N ASN A 317 -12.19 -8.09 -3.44
CA ASN A 317 -12.05 -9.35 -2.72
C ASN A 317 -12.60 -9.29 -1.28
N TYR A 318 -13.66 -8.50 -1.07
CA TYR A 318 -14.47 -8.55 0.13
C TYR A 318 -15.82 -9.18 -0.16
N GLN A 319 -16.41 -9.80 0.86
CA GLN A 319 -17.80 -10.24 0.85
C GLN A 319 -18.64 -9.31 1.69
N ILE A 320 -19.75 -8.86 1.14
CA ILE A 320 -20.68 -8.05 1.89
C ILE A 320 -21.28 -8.88 3.03
N SER A 321 -21.70 -8.24 4.09
CA SER A 321 -22.55 -8.86 5.10
C SER A 321 -23.86 -8.10 5.13
N VAL A 322 -24.86 -8.64 4.44
CA VAL A 322 -26.23 -8.12 4.48
C VAL A 322 -27.11 -9.13 5.18
N MET A 323 -27.74 -8.72 6.27
CA MET A 323 -28.80 -9.50 6.87
C MET A 323 -30.13 -9.08 6.22
N TYR A 324 -30.82 -10.02 5.57
CA TYR A 324 -32.16 -9.75 5.07
C TYR A 324 -33.12 -9.69 6.26
N ASN A 325 -33.47 -8.47 6.67
CA ASN A 325 -34.40 -8.27 7.75
C ASN A 325 -35.82 -8.37 7.24
N VAL A 326 -36.53 -9.39 7.72
CA VAL A 326 -37.98 -9.33 7.79
C VAL A 326 -38.43 -9.50 9.23
N ASP A 327 -39.48 -8.79 9.61
CA ASP A 327 -40.13 -9.00 10.89
C ASP A 327 -40.84 -10.37 10.95
N LYS A 328 -41.37 -10.72 12.12
CA LYS A 328 -42.18 -11.93 12.33
C LYS A 328 -43.38 -12.04 11.37
N ASP A 329 -43.83 -10.91 10.81
CA ASP A 329 -44.97 -10.77 9.90
C ASP A 329 -44.51 -10.69 8.41
N ARG A 330 -43.24 -10.99 8.13
CA ARG A 330 -42.59 -10.98 6.80
C ARG A 330 -42.51 -9.61 6.12
N LYS A 331 -42.62 -8.50 6.84
CA LYS A 331 -42.37 -7.16 6.29
C LYS A 331 -40.88 -6.90 6.25
N HIS A 332 -40.38 -6.39 5.13
CA HIS A 332 -39.00 -5.91 5.02
C HIS A 332 -38.76 -4.80 6.03
N LEU A 333 -37.81 -5.02 6.93
CA LEU A 333 -37.30 -3.97 7.79
C LEU A 333 -36.03 -3.40 7.14
N PRO A 334 -35.79 -2.08 7.23
CA PRO A 334 -34.47 -1.53 6.96
C PRO A 334 -33.44 -2.31 7.80
N ASP A 335 -32.26 -2.64 7.26
CA ASP A 335 -31.17 -3.11 8.11
C ASP A 335 -30.69 -1.93 8.94
N PRO A 336 -30.92 -1.90 10.26
CA PRO A 336 -30.48 -0.79 11.09
C PRO A 336 -28.99 -0.89 11.42
N ASN A 337 -28.32 -1.97 11.02
CA ASN A 337 -26.90 -2.20 11.25
C ASN A 337 -26.07 -1.75 10.03
N PRO A 338 -24.81 -1.32 10.23
CA PRO A 338 -23.94 -0.98 9.12
C PRO A 338 -23.68 -2.21 8.26
N ILE A 339 -23.77 -2.07 6.95
CA ILE A 339 -23.31 -3.10 6.02
C ILE A 339 -21.78 -3.15 6.10
N LEU A 340 -21.22 -4.32 6.40
CA LEU A 340 -19.77 -4.50 6.47
C LEU A 340 -19.25 -5.29 5.29
N CYS A 341 -18.03 -4.96 4.89
CA CYS A 341 -17.24 -5.70 3.95
C CYS A 341 -16.31 -6.61 4.74
N ASN A 342 -16.29 -7.90 4.42
CA ASN A 342 -15.45 -8.88 5.08
C ASN A 342 -14.33 -9.35 4.18
N ARG A 343 -13.11 -9.41 4.71
CA ARG A 343 -11.93 -9.89 4.01
C ARG A 343 -11.31 -11.03 4.79
N ILE A 344 -11.29 -12.19 4.17
CA ILE A 344 -10.64 -13.40 4.67
C ILE A 344 -9.22 -13.43 4.13
N LYS A 345 -8.24 -13.74 4.97
CA LYS A 345 -6.85 -13.84 4.53
C LYS A 345 -6.16 -15.06 5.10
N LYS A 346 -5.60 -15.87 4.22
CA LYS A 346 -4.63 -16.91 4.57
C LYS A 346 -3.33 -16.25 5.02
N ALA A 347 -2.91 -16.59 6.22
CA ALA A 347 -1.66 -16.15 6.82
C ALA A 347 -1.26 -17.20 7.87
N PRO A 348 -0.69 -18.35 7.45
CA PRO A 348 -0.40 -19.45 8.36
C PRO A 348 0.56 -19.01 9.46
N GLY A 349 0.21 -19.30 10.72
CA GLY A 349 1.05 -18.96 11.86
C GLY A 349 0.99 -17.50 12.33
N ILE A 350 0.15 -16.65 11.72
CA ILE A 350 -0.04 -15.27 12.19
C ILE A 350 -0.60 -15.26 13.63
N THR A 351 -0.11 -14.34 14.46
CA THR A 351 -0.63 -14.12 15.82
C THR A 351 -1.91 -13.28 15.78
N ALA A 352 -2.70 -13.29 16.86
CA ALA A 352 -3.93 -12.50 16.93
C ALA A 352 -3.64 -10.99 16.89
N ASP A 353 -2.55 -10.56 17.55
CA ASP A 353 -2.16 -9.15 17.58
C ASP A 353 -1.65 -8.66 16.22
N ALA A 354 -0.87 -9.47 15.48
CA ALA A 354 -0.45 -9.13 14.12
C ALA A 354 -1.63 -9.08 13.14
N ALA A 355 -2.57 -10.02 13.25
CA ALA A 355 -3.80 -10.02 12.45
C ALA A 355 -4.65 -8.76 12.71
N ARG A 356 -4.77 -8.36 13.99
CA ARG A 356 -5.46 -7.13 14.39
C ARG A 356 -4.78 -5.89 13.82
N GLU A 357 -3.45 -5.80 13.90
CA GLU A 357 -2.70 -4.68 13.30
C GLU A 357 -3.02 -4.55 11.80
N ILE A 358 -3.01 -5.66 11.05
CA ILE A 358 -3.32 -5.64 9.61
C ILE A 358 -4.76 -5.19 9.36
N CYS A 359 -5.75 -5.66 10.14
CA CYS A 359 -7.14 -5.20 9.99
C CYS A 359 -7.27 -3.70 10.27
N ASN A 360 -6.57 -3.19 11.28
CA ASN A 360 -6.57 -1.76 11.62
C ASN A 360 -5.95 -0.92 10.50
N GLU A 361 -4.84 -1.38 9.94
CA GLU A 361 -4.24 -0.76 8.75
C GLU A 361 -5.22 -0.74 7.58
N TRP A 362 -6.11 -1.72 7.44
CA TRP A 362 -7.22 -1.72 6.47
C TRP A 362 -8.42 -0.84 6.80
N ASP A 363 -8.34 0.03 7.81
CA ASP A 363 -9.48 0.83 8.30
C ASP A 363 -10.64 -0.05 8.78
N GLY A 364 -10.30 -1.16 9.42
CA GLY A 364 -11.23 -2.16 9.92
C GLY A 364 -10.80 -2.73 11.26
N GLU A 365 -11.47 -3.80 11.66
CA GLU A 365 -11.20 -4.55 12.88
C GLU A 365 -11.26 -6.04 12.58
N LEU A 366 -10.70 -6.88 13.46
CA LEU A 366 -10.96 -8.32 13.39
C LEU A 366 -12.46 -8.58 13.51
N ALA A 367 -12.95 -9.56 12.76
CA ALA A 367 -14.37 -9.73 12.53
C ALA A 367 -15.17 -9.99 13.81
N THR A 368 -16.24 -9.22 14.00
CA THR A 368 -17.29 -9.49 14.97
C THR A 368 -18.31 -10.46 14.37
N GLU A 369 -18.72 -11.47 15.14
CA GLU A 369 -19.89 -12.28 14.79
C GLU A 369 -21.13 -11.40 14.81
N ARG A 370 -21.55 -10.93 13.63
CA ARG A 370 -22.62 -9.93 13.56
C ARG A 370 -23.98 -10.50 13.95
N PHE A 371 -24.18 -11.79 13.75
CA PHE A 371 -25.41 -12.50 14.10
C PHE A 371 -25.10 -13.99 14.28
N PHE A 372 -25.98 -14.73 14.95
CA PHE A 372 -25.77 -16.16 15.14
C PHE A 372 -25.70 -16.90 13.80
N GLY A 373 -24.64 -17.68 13.60
CA GLY A 373 -24.37 -18.35 12.32
C GLY A 373 -23.72 -17.45 11.26
N TYR A 374 -23.21 -16.26 11.63
CA TYR A 374 -22.53 -15.32 10.72
C TYR A 374 -21.45 -15.97 9.85
N PHE A 375 -20.64 -16.83 10.46
CA PHE A 375 -19.53 -17.49 9.77
C PHE A 375 -19.96 -18.75 9.01
N ASN A 376 -21.26 -19.08 9.01
CA ASN A 376 -21.79 -20.24 8.31
C ASN A 376 -22.13 -19.88 6.84
N PRO A 377 -21.68 -20.67 5.85
CA PRO A 377 -21.98 -20.41 4.44
C PRO A 377 -23.44 -20.73 4.07
N CYS A 378 -24.14 -21.47 4.93
CA CYS A 378 -25.53 -21.86 4.78
C CYS A 378 -26.51 -20.86 5.43
N THR A 379 -26.24 -19.55 5.36
CA THR A 379 -27.21 -18.50 5.69
C THR A 379 -27.81 -17.94 4.40
N VAL A 380 -29.13 -17.68 4.34
CA VAL A 380 -29.81 -17.05 3.17
C VAL A 380 -29.57 -15.52 3.16
N THR A 381 -28.54 -15.08 3.85
CA THR A 381 -28.00 -13.71 3.84
C THR A 381 -26.85 -13.64 2.85
N ALA A 382 -26.59 -12.48 2.24
CA ALA A 382 -25.44 -12.32 1.33
C ALA A 382 -24.09 -12.32 2.08
N ALA A 383 -23.99 -13.01 3.24
CA ALA A 383 -22.88 -13.03 4.19
C ALA A 383 -22.18 -14.41 4.17
N GLN A 384 -21.71 -14.85 3.00
CA GLN A 384 -21.10 -16.18 2.82
C GLN A 384 -19.63 -16.22 3.28
N LEU A 385 -19.38 -16.16 4.59
CA LEU A 385 -18.10 -15.65 5.08
C LEU A 385 -16.93 -16.59 5.24
N LEU A 386 -17.14 -17.90 5.29
CA LEU A 386 -16.01 -18.80 5.48
C LEU A 386 -15.76 -19.71 4.27
N CYS A 387 -16.81 -20.10 3.55
CA CYS A 387 -16.73 -21.14 2.53
C CYS A 387 -17.82 -20.97 1.48
N ASP A 388 -17.49 -20.42 0.31
CA ASP A 388 -18.38 -20.63 -0.83
C ASP A 388 -18.36 -22.14 -1.17
N ALA A 389 -19.51 -22.80 -1.08
CA ALA A 389 -19.68 -24.21 -1.42
C ALA A 389 -19.49 -24.47 -2.92
N ASN A 390 -19.46 -23.41 -3.75
CA ASN A 390 -18.93 -23.48 -5.09
C ASN A 390 -17.43 -23.16 -5.05
N GLU A 391 -16.63 -24.15 -5.41
CA GLU A 391 -15.16 -24.10 -5.55
C GLU A 391 -14.64 -22.97 -6.46
N SER A 392 -15.47 -22.12 -7.06
CA SER A 392 -15.06 -21.05 -7.95
C SER A 392 -14.34 -19.89 -7.26
N TYR A 393 -14.50 -19.70 -5.93
CA TYR A 393 -13.94 -18.52 -5.23
C TYR A 393 -13.11 -18.82 -3.98
N GLY A 394 -13.27 -19.98 -3.32
CA GLY A 394 -12.46 -20.37 -2.15
C GLY A 394 -10.95 -20.41 -2.42
N TRP A 395 -10.56 -20.65 -3.68
CA TRP A 395 -9.17 -20.67 -4.12
C TRP A 395 -8.50 -19.29 -4.09
N GLN A 396 -9.28 -18.20 -4.23
CA GLN A 396 -8.74 -16.82 -4.24
C GLN A 396 -8.27 -16.36 -2.86
N TYR A 397 -8.79 -16.96 -1.79
CA TYR A 397 -8.39 -16.64 -0.41
C TYR A 397 -7.44 -17.67 0.20
N GLY A 398 -7.23 -18.81 -0.48
CA GLY A 398 -6.20 -19.80 -0.16
C GLY A 398 -6.47 -20.65 1.10
N ILE A 399 -7.69 -20.62 1.66
CA ILE A 399 -8.09 -21.34 2.87
C ILE A 399 -8.98 -22.54 2.50
N SER A 400 -8.60 -23.73 2.94
CA SER A 400 -9.39 -24.96 2.77
C SER A 400 -10.61 -24.95 3.68
N CYS A 401 -11.74 -25.44 3.18
CA CYS A 401 -12.97 -25.63 3.93
C CYS A 401 -13.13 -27.05 4.50
N ALA A 402 -12.05 -27.84 4.51
CA ALA A 402 -12.11 -29.17 5.07
C ALA A 402 -12.44 -29.09 6.59
N PRO A 403 -13.31 -29.96 7.10
CA PRO A 403 -13.68 -29.94 8.51
C PRO A 403 -12.48 -30.00 9.44
N GLY A 404 -12.49 -29.17 10.49
CA GLY A 404 -11.39 -29.06 11.45
C GLY A 404 -10.12 -28.37 10.93
N THR A 405 -10.10 -27.91 9.67
CA THR A 405 -8.88 -27.33 9.09
C THR A 405 -8.79 -25.81 9.19
N PRO A 406 -9.73 -24.96 8.75
CA PRO A 406 -9.49 -23.52 8.86
C PRO A 406 -9.76 -23.03 10.29
N ARG A 407 -8.68 -22.67 10.98
CA ARG A 407 -8.69 -21.86 12.20
C ARG A 407 -8.38 -20.42 11.83
N MET A 408 -9.27 -19.47 12.14
CA MET A 408 -9.10 -18.07 11.76
C MET A 408 -9.31 -17.14 12.94
N TRP A 409 -8.40 -16.18 13.12
CA TRP A 409 -8.59 -15.15 14.13
C TRP A 409 -9.81 -14.27 13.81
N VAL A 410 -10.58 -13.98 14.87
CA VAL A 410 -11.75 -13.11 14.85
C VAL A 410 -11.66 -12.13 16.03
N GLY A 411 -12.51 -11.12 16.06
CA GLY A 411 -12.37 -9.97 16.94
C GLY A 411 -12.80 -10.19 18.39
N VAL A 412 -12.97 -11.43 18.86
CA VAL A 412 -13.33 -11.66 20.27
C VAL A 412 -12.07 -11.69 21.13
N ARG A 413 -12.04 -10.84 22.16
CA ARG A 413 -10.93 -10.75 23.11
C ARG A 413 -11.43 -10.58 24.54
N LYS A 414 -10.74 -11.17 25.51
CA LYS A 414 -10.99 -10.95 26.93
C LYS A 414 -10.56 -9.53 27.31
N ASN A 415 -11.46 -8.81 27.95
CA ASN A 415 -11.19 -7.48 28.47
C ASN A 415 -10.31 -7.59 29.72
N ASN A 416 -9.19 -6.88 29.75
CA ASN A 416 -8.23 -6.95 30.85
C ASN A 416 -8.80 -6.47 32.20
N VAL A 417 -9.83 -5.63 32.19
CA VAL A 417 -10.48 -5.07 33.38
C VAL A 417 -11.66 -5.95 33.82
N THR A 418 -12.62 -6.20 32.93
CA THR A 418 -13.84 -6.94 33.29
C THR A 418 -13.65 -8.45 33.31
N GLN A 419 -12.54 -8.94 32.74
CA GLN A 419 -12.25 -10.38 32.56
C GLN A 419 -13.33 -11.11 31.75
N GLN A 420 -14.14 -10.38 30.98
CA GLN A 420 -15.16 -10.93 30.09
C GLN A 420 -14.73 -10.81 28.64
N PHE A 421 -15.10 -11.80 27.83
CA PHE A 421 -14.91 -11.71 26.38
C PHE A 421 -15.83 -10.65 25.78
N GLN A 422 -15.28 -9.83 24.90
CA GLN A 422 -15.96 -8.79 24.15
C GLN A 422 -15.52 -8.85 22.68
N TRP A 423 -16.45 -8.60 21.77
CA TRP A 423 -16.12 -8.35 20.37
C TRP A 423 -15.39 -7.01 20.22
N ALA A 424 -14.52 -6.91 19.21
CA ALA A 424 -13.79 -5.68 18.87
C ALA A 424 -14.74 -4.54 18.51
N ARG A 425 -15.87 -4.86 17.86
CA ARG A 425 -16.93 -3.91 17.48
C ARG A 425 -18.31 -4.43 17.84
N PRO A 426 -18.73 -4.35 19.12
CA PRO A 426 -20.06 -4.78 19.53
C PRO A 426 -21.18 -4.00 18.81
N ASP A 427 -20.89 -2.77 18.38
CA ASP A 427 -21.78 -1.91 17.58
C ASP A 427 -22.00 -2.42 16.14
N TRP A 428 -21.21 -3.38 15.67
CA TRP A 428 -21.38 -4.02 14.36
C TRP A 428 -22.29 -5.25 14.40
N ALA A 429 -22.65 -5.71 15.60
CA ALA A 429 -23.55 -6.83 15.81
C ALA A 429 -25.03 -6.42 15.66
N SER A 430 -25.80 -7.30 15.04
CA SER A 430 -27.24 -7.18 14.90
C SER A 430 -27.94 -7.55 16.21
N THR A 431 -28.77 -6.64 16.70
CA THR A 431 -29.57 -6.80 17.92
C THR A 431 -31.07 -6.58 17.68
N THR A 432 -31.50 -6.65 16.42
CA THR A 432 -32.75 -6.01 15.97
C THR A 432 -33.94 -6.96 15.91
N ASN A 433 -33.82 -8.11 16.58
CA ASN A 433 -34.80 -9.19 16.59
C ASN A 433 -35.18 -9.64 15.17
N SER A 434 -34.23 -9.56 14.25
CA SER A 434 -34.39 -9.99 12.87
C SER A 434 -34.38 -11.50 12.76
N LYS A 435 -35.22 -12.02 11.86
CA LYS A 435 -35.27 -13.45 11.57
C LYS A 435 -34.09 -13.87 10.69
N ILE A 436 -33.29 -14.82 11.16
CA ILE A 436 -32.21 -15.43 10.37
C ILE A 436 -32.78 -16.60 9.56
N TYR A 437 -32.41 -16.66 8.28
CA TYR A 437 -32.75 -17.75 7.37
C TYR A 437 -31.52 -18.64 7.14
N THR A 438 -31.69 -19.96 7.27
CA THR A 438 -30.63 -20.96 7.01
C THR A 438 -30.88 -21.64 5.65
N CYS A 439 -29.89 -22.32 5.05
CA CYS A 439 -30.10 -23.05 3.80
C CYS A 439 -31.09 -24.21 3.92
N LYS A 440 -31.26 -24.77 5.13
CA LYS A 440 -32.26 -25.82 5.39
C LYS A 440 -33.69 -25.27 5.40
N TYR A 441 -33.88 -23.95 5.45
CA TYR A 441 -35.18 -23.31 5.28
C TYR A 441 -35.83 -23.57 3.90
N LEU A 442 -35.03 -23.80 2.84
CA LEU A 442 -35.55 -24.21 1.52
C LEU A 442 -36.05 -25.67 1.51
N ARG A 443 -35.78 -26.44 2.56
CA ARG A 443 -36.29 -27.80 2.82
C ARG A 443 -36.84 -27.88 4.24
N ALA A 444 -37.99 -27.25 4.45
CA ALA A 444 -38.67 -27.04 5.74
C ALA A 444 -38.89 -28.27 6.67
N LYS A 445 -38.52 -29.49 6.27
CA LYS A 445 -38.61 -30.71 7.08
C LYS A 445 -37.32 -31.06 7.84
N GLU A 446 -36.21 -30.35 7.60
CA GLU A 446 -34.87 -30.74 8.10
C GLU A 446 -34.14 -29.65 8.91
N ASP A 447 -34.80 -28.54 9.25
CA ASP A 447 -34.23 -27.49 10.12
C ASP A 447 -34.83 -27.57 11.54
N PRO A 448 -34.23 -28.36 12.47
CA PRO A 448 -34.73 -28.48 13.84
C PRO A 448 -34.61 -27.20 14.67
N GLY A 449 -33.99 -26.12 14.15
CA GLY A 449 -33.71 -24.89 14.91
C GLY A 449 -34.76 -23.78 14.79
N GLY A 450 -35.62 -23.80 13.77
CA GLY A 450 -36.61 -22.74 13.53
C GLY A 450 -35.97 -21.36 13.32
N PRO A 451 -36.76 -20.28 13.12
CA PRO A 451 -36.18 -18.95 12.92
C PRO A 451 -35.47 -18.46 14.18
N TRP A 452 -34.17 -18.21 14.07
CA TRP A 452 -33.37 -17.56 15.10
C TRP A 452 -33.64 -16.06 15.08
N PHE A 453 -33.82 -15.46 16.26
CA PHE A 453 -34.03 -14.03 16.44
C PHE A 453 -32.92 -13.46 17.31
N MET A 454 -32.17 -12.49 16.79
CA MET A 454 -31.05 -11.86 17.49
C MET A 454 -31.53 -10.67 18.32
N ASN A 455 -31.60 -10.82 19.64
CA ASN A 455 -31.96 -9.72 20.56
C ASN A 455 -30.81 -9.26 21.46
N LYS A 456 -29.64 -9.90 21.35
CA LYS A 456 -28.40 -9.56 22.08
C LYS A 456 -27.18 -9.99 21.27
N VAL A 457 -26.02 -9.47 21.63
CA VAL A 457 -24.74 -9.92 21.09
C VAL A 457 -24.43 -11.30 21.67
N GLU A 458 -24.31 -12.32 20.80
CA GLU A 458 -24.04 -13.70 21.20
C GLU A 458 -22.62 -14.12 20.81
N TYR A 459 -22.19 -15.23 21.42
CA TYR A 459 -20.94 -15.91 21.10
C TYR A 459 -21.24 -17.37 20.80
N THR A 460 -20.89 -17.84 19.61
CA THR A 460 -21.02 -19.25 19.24
C THR A 460 -19.85 -20.07 19.79
N TRP A 461 -19.68 -20.11 21.12
CA TRP A 461 -18.64 -20.92 21.78
C TRP A 461 -18.83 -22.42 21.51
N ALA A 462 -17.73 -23.11 21.17
CA ALA A 462 -17.73 -24.56 21.05
C ALA A 462 -17.94 -25.23 22.43
N PRO A 463 -18.34 -26.52 22.47
CA PRO A 463 -18.44 -27.25 23.74
C PRO A 463 -17.15 -27.17 24.56
N GLY A 464 -17.26 -26.74 25.82
CA GLY A 464 -16.10 -26.55 26.71
C GLY A 464 -15.36 -25.23 26.53
N GLN A 465 -15.89 -24.29 25.73
CA GLN A 465 -15.33 -22.95 25.53
C GLN A 465 -16.20 -21.86 26.20
N PRO A 466 -15.64 -20.69 26.53
CA PRO A 466 -14.21 -20.36 26.43
C PRO A 466 -13.39 -21.09 27.52
N ASP A 467 -12.23 -21.61 27.12
CA ASP A 467 -11.21 -22.03 28.08
C ASP A 467 -10.64 -20.77 28.77
N ASN A 468 -10.93 -20.63 30.06
CA ASN A 468 -10.51 -19.49 30.88
C ASN A 468 -9.13 -19.67 31.52
N SER A 469 -8.35 -20.65 31.08
CA SER A 469 -6.97 -20.83 31.51
C SER A 469 -6.15 -19.55 31.30
N PRO A 470 -5.18 -19.24 32.19
CA PRO A 470 -4.41 -18.00 32.12
C PRO A 470 -3.76 -17.74 30.76
N GLY A 471 -4.00 -16.55 30.21
CA GLY A 471 -3.47 -16.10 28.93
C GLY A 471 -4.31 -16.46 27.71
N ASN A 472 -5.37 -17.26 27.84
CA ASN A 472 -6.29 -17.57 26.73
C ASN A 472 -7.27 -16.42 26.47
N ASP A 473 -6.74 -15.27 26.07
CA ASP A 473 -7.48 -14.01 26.00
C ASP A 473 -7.98 -13.66 24.59
N CYS A 474 -7.59 -14.41 23.55
CA CYS A 474 -8.00 -14.16 22.18
C CYS A 474 -8.86 -15.30 21.64
N GLY A 475 -9.80 -15.02 20.73
CA GLY A 475 -10.62 -16.07 20.12
C GLY A 475 -10.44 -16.24 18.62
N TYR A 476 -10.61 -17.49 18.18
CA TYR A 476 -10.61 -17.87 16.78
C TYR A 476 -11.88 -18.67 16.47
N VAL A 477 -12.27 -18.66 15.19
CA VAL A 477 -13.32 -19.53 14.65
C VAL A 477 -12.67 -20.76 14.02
N GLN A 478 -13.30 -21.92 14.21
CA GLN A 478 -12.94 -23.15 13.51
C GLN A 478 -14.19 -23.80 12.91
N ILE A 479 -14.06 -24.29 11.67
CA ILE A 479 -15.12 -25.05 11.02
C ILE A 479 -15.21 -26.45 11.63
N GLU A 480 -16.43 -26.84 12.00
CA GLU A 480 -16.71 -28.13 12.63
C GLU A 480 -16.79 -29.27 11.60
N LYS A 481 -17.03 -30.51 12.07
CA LYS A 481 -17.11 -31.73 11.24
C LYS A 481 -18.00 -31.60 9.99
N ASP A 482 -19.03 -30.77 10.04
CA ASP A 482 -19.94 -30.51 8.93
C ASP A 482 -20.38 -29.05 8.93
N ILE A 483 -19.83 -28.27 8.00
CA ILE A 483 -20.12 -26.84 7.81
C ILE A 483 -21.57 -26.58 7.40
N THR A 484 -22.27 -27.59 6.87
CA THR A 484 -23.67 -27.46 6.45
C THR A 484 -24.65 -27.68 7.61
N ASN A 485 -24.17 -28.17 8.75
CA ASN A 485 -24.94 -28.15 9.98
C ASN A 485 -24.95 -26.75 10.57
N TRP A 486 -26.03 -26.43 11.27
CA TRP A 486 -26.18 -25.14 11.93
C TRP A 486 -25.60 -25.21 13.36
N PRO A 487 -24.75 -24.27 13.81
CA PRO A 487 -24.12 -23.19 13.06
C PRO A 487 -22.83 -23.61 12.32
N GLY A 488 -22.38 -24.87 12.40
CA GLY A 488 -21.33 -25.43 11.52
C GLY A 488 -19.90 -24.95 11.78
N TYR A 489 -19.72 -24.10 12.79
CA TYR A 489 -18.45 -23.64 13.32
C TYR A 489 -18.55 -23.49 14.85
N GLY A 490 -17.40 -23.39 15.50
CA GLY A 490 -17.27 -23.06 16.91
C GLY A 490 -16.24 -21.94 17.14
N LEU A 491 -16.49 -21.11 18.14
CA LEU A 491 -15.51 -20.18 18.71
C LEU A 491 -14.72 -20.88 19.81
N TYR A 492 -13.43 -20.58 19.85
CA TYR A 492 -12.47 -21.14 20.80
C TYR A 492 -11.58 -20.03 21.34
N SER A 493 -11.21 -20.08 22.62
CA SER A 493 -10.19 -19.19 23.18
C SER A 493 -8.79 -19.79 23.01
N SER A 494 -7.81 -18.91 22.95
CA SER A 494 -6.39 -19.23 22.83
C SER A 494 -5.54 -18.06 23.30
N LYS A 495 -4.24 -18.31 23.46
CA LYS A 495 -3.29 -17.23 23.68
C LYS A 495 -3.21 -16.32 22.45
N CYS A 496 -2.97 -15.03 22.67
CA CYS A 496 -2.94 -14.06 21.58
C CYS A 496 -1.64 -14.11 20.75
N ASP A 497 -0.56 -14.62 21.34
CA ASP A 497 0.80 -14.66 20.81
C ASP A 497 1.17 -16.00 20.15
N VAL A 498 0.32 -17.02 20.27
CA VAL A 498 0.59 -18.32 19.65
C VAL A 498 0.22 -18.31 18.16
N GLY A 499 1.09 -18.91 17.35
CA GLY A 499 0.73 -19.32 16.00
C GLY A 499 -0.21 -20.54 16.01
N GLY A 500 -0.58 -21.04 14.83
CA GLY A 500 -1.42 -22.24 14.68
C GLY A 500 -2.83 -21.98 14.15
N THR A 501 -3.15 -20.71 13.84
CA THR A 501 -4.22 -20.38 12.91
C THR A 501 -3.71 -20.39 11.47
N HIS A 502 -4.65 -20.50 10.54
CA HIS A 502 -4.39 -20.51 9.09
C HIS A 502 -4.57 -19.13 8.47
N GLY A 503 -5.11 -18.17 9.22
CA GLY A 503 -5.50 -16.87 8.72
C GLY A 503 -6.36 -16.09 9.70
N PHE A 504 -7.06 -15.09 9.18
CA PHE A 504 -7.90 -14.19 9.95
C PHE A 504 -8.98 -13.56 9.07
N VAL A 505 -9.99 -12.98 9.72
CA VAL A 505 -11.08 -12.27 9.04
C VAL A 505 -11.12 -10.83 9.52
N CYS A 506 -11.03 -9.88 8.60
CA CYS A 506 -11.24 -8.46 8.87
C CYS A 506 -12.63 -8.01 8.43
N GLN A 507 -13.19 -7.07 9.15
CA GLN A 507 -14.40 -6.34 8.79
C GLN A 507 -14.08 -4.86 8.60
N THR A 508 -14.60 -4.27 7.54
CA THR A 508 -14.50 -2.85 7.25
C THR A 508 -15.87 -2.29 6.90
N LEU A 509 -16.05 -0.98 7.09
CA LEU A 509 -17.21 -0.26 6.55
C LEU A 509 -17.10 -0.13 5.02
N ARG A 510 -18.23 0.10 4.34
CA ARG A 510 -18.22 0.41 2.90
C ARG A 510 -17.57 1.77 2.62
N GLN A 511 -17.16 1.96 1.38
CA GLN A 511 -16.67 3.22 0.82
C GLN A 511 -17.50 4.44 1.26
N MET A 512 -18.82 4.41 1.08
CA MET A 512 -19.69 5.55 1.44
C MET A 512 -19.72 5.84 2.94
N ASP A 513 -19.50 4.83 3.77
CA ASP A 513 -19.56 4.93 5.23
C ASP A 513 -18.18 5.36 5.81
N LYS A 514 -17.13 5.34 4.98
CA LYS A 514 -15.76 5.76 5.31
C LYS A 514 -15.41 7.19 4.88
N GLY A 515 -16.34 7.91 4.25
CA GLY A 515 -16.07 9.23 3.65
C GLY A 515 -15.18 9.16 2.40
N ILE A 516 -15.11 8.00 1.74
CA ILE A 516 -14.36 7.83 0.50
C ILE A 516 -15.18 8.37 -0.68
N PRO A 517 -14.59 9.13 -1.63
CA PRO A 517 -15.31 9.73 -2.74
C PRO A 517 -16.08 8.71 -3.57
N LYS A 518 -17.17 9.14 -4.21
CA LYS A 518 -17.95 8.30 -5.12
C LYS A 518 -17.14 7.94 -6.35
N PHE A 519 -17.40 6.78 -6.95
CA PHE A 519 -16.73 6.37 -8.19
C PHE A 519 -16.83 7.44 -9.29
N MET A 520 -18.01 8.06 -9.40
CA MET A 520 -18.27 9.12 -10.37
C MET A 520 -17.40 10.38 -10.16
N ASP A 521 -17.09 10.73 -8.91
CA ASP A 521 -16.24 11.90 -8.62
C ASP A 521 -14.81 11.63 -9.08
N ILE A 522 -14.31 10.40 -8.86
CA ILE A 522 -13.01 9.96 -9.37
C ILE A 522 -13.03 9.96 -10.89
N LEU A 523 -14.06 9.38 -11.50
CA LEU A 523 -14.14 9.25 -12.95
C LEU A 523 -14.13 10.61 -13.68
N ASN A 524 -14.83 11.59 -13.12
CA ASN A 524 -14.89 12.96 -13.63
C ASN A 524 -13.50 13.63 -13.62
N GLU A 525 -12.66 13.36 -12.60
CA GLU A 525 -11.28 13.87 -12.56
C GLU A 525 -10.44 13.35 -13.74
N TYR A 526 -10.72 12.12 -14.20
CA TYR A 526 -10.01 11.47 -15.30
C TYR A 526 -10.63 11.77 -16.68
N GLY A 527 -11.65 12.63 -16.75
CA GLY A 527 -12.29 13.07 -18.00
C GLY A 527 -12.94 11.92 -18.79
N GLN A 528 -13.34 10.84 -18.11
CA GLN A 528 -13.91 9.66 -18.76
C GLN A 528 -15.43 9.78 -18.89
N ASP A 529 -15.96 9.31 -20.02
CA ASP A 529 -17.39 9.28 -20.29
C ASP A 529 -18.04 8.08 -19.57
N PRO A 530 -18.93 8.30 -18.59
CA PRO A 530 -19.59 7.23 -17.86
C PRO A 530 -20.41 6.29 -18.75
N ALA A 531 -20.93 6.79 -19.88
CA ALA A 531 -21.72 6.00 -20.82
C ALA A 531 -20.87 4.99 -21.63
N LYS A 532 -19.55 5.20 -21.70
CA LYS A 532 -18.61 4.33 -22.41
C LYS A 532 -17.97 3.27 -21.52
N ILE A 533 -18.16 3.35 -20.22
CA ILE A 533 -17.66 2.36 -19.27
C ILE A 533 -18.64 1.21 -19.24
N GLN A 534 -18.29 0.14 -19.96
CA GLN A 534 -19.12 -1.05 -20.00
C GLN A 534 -19.27 -1.61 -18.58
N GLN A 535 -20.51 -1.91 -18.19
CA GLN A 535 -20.76 -2.81 -17.07
C GLN A 535 -20.55 -4.22 -17.61
N HIS A 536 -19.31 -4.69 -17.73
CA HIS A 536 -19.14 -6.11 -18.00
C HIS A 536 -19.62 -6.90 -16.79
N PRO A 537 -20.64 -7.76 -16.91
CA PRO A 537 -20.89 -8.76 -15.90
C PRO A 537 -19.65 -9.64 -15.82
N TYR A 538 -19.15 -9.85 -14.60
CA TYR A 538 -18.02 -10.71 -14.28
C TYR A 538 -17.98 -11.97 -15.16
N LYS A 539 -17.08 -12.01 -16.14
CA LYS A 539 -16.47 -13.27 -16.58
C LYS A 539 -15.00 -13.18 -16.25
N ILE A 540 -14.64 -13.70 -15.09
CA ILE A 540 -13.26 -14.09 -14.85
C ILE A 540 -13.04 -15.26 -15.81
N GLN A 541 -12.57 -15.00 -17.04
CA GLN A 541 -12.04 -16.05 -17.89
C GLN A 541 -10.73 -16.52 -17.26
N THR A 542 -10.83 -17.42 -16.29
CA THR A 542 -9.70 -18.28 -15.94
C THR A 542 -9.58 -19.34 -17.04
N LYS A 543 -8.39 -19.90 -17.21
CA LYS A 543 -8.06 -20.98 -18.17
C LYS A 543 -8.91 -22.27 -18.01
N TYR A 544 -9.87 -22.28 -17.10
CA TYR A 544 -10.72 -23.41 -16.74
C TYR A 544 -12.21 -23.17 -17.01
N ASP A 545 -12.58 -22.12 -17.74
CA ASP A 545 -13.97 -21.94 -18.19
C ASP A 545 -14.26 -22.96 -19.31
N PRO A 546 -15.15 -23.96 -19.11
CA PRO A 546 -15.44 -24.99 -20.10
C PRO A 546 -16.32 -24.38 -21.20
N GLY A 547 -15.70 -23.64 -22.12
CA GLY A 547 -16.43 -22.89 -23.13
C GLY A 547 -15.63 -22.46 -24.35
N TYR A 548 -14.39 -22.90 -24.51
CA TYR A 548 -13.62 -22.75 -25.74
C TYR A 548 -12.89 -24.06 -26.05
N GLY A 549 -13.30 -24.71 -27.12
CA GLY A 549 -12.40 -25.52 -27.93
C GLY A 549 -12.58 -25.12 -29.39
N PRO A 550 -11.80 -25.67 -30.32
CA PRO A 550 -10.41 -26.12 -30.22
C PRO A 550 -9.39 -24.98 -30.30
#